data_AF-A0A3R7EJV8-F1
#
_entry.id   AF-A0A3R7EJV8-F1
#
_cell.length_a   1.000
_cell.length_b   1.000
_cell.length_c   1.000
_cell.angle_alpha   90.00
_cell.angle_beta   90.00
_cell.angle_gamma   90.00
#
_symmetry.space_group_name_H-M   'P 1'
#
loop_
_entity.id
_entity.type
_entity.pdbx_description
1 polymer ?
#
loop_
_entity_poly.entity_id
_entity_poly.type
_entity_poly.pdbx_seq_one_letter_code
_entity_poly.pdbx_strand_id
1 'polypeptide(L)'
;MFDGSTRDCVILLRSLENPERWIKILHVSPLVNVGDVVEPGDDLGMLLRSGFFNFWTDPHVHVEVRKPSDPIRARGGFKLERVMRVKASRVVNELRGTVVESKPEYSLVALNERFENGIPVRLNGQIGLLDAGIPHYGWVGIHTDVNPSFGGIVRLCKREMGKIRSTYSNMCISDCNLVFTLNGKPVGLSLYLFPSSPPLVKIVPRRPGELDLKKLDKASIVIS
;
A
#
# COMPACT_ATOMS: atom_id res chain seq x y z
N MET A 1 4.14 -20.81 -7.65
CA MET A 1 4.39 -20.07 -8.90
C MET A 1 3.20 -19.14 -9.08
N PHE A 2 3.44 -17.88 -9.47
CA PHE A 2 2.36 -16.92 -9.67
C PHE A 2 1.44 -17.42 -10.80
N ASP A 3 0.21 -17.73 -10.44
CA ASP A 3 -0.87 -18.03 -11.38
C ASP A 3 -1.84 -16.86 -11.36
N GLY A 4 -1.88 -16.13 -12.47
CA GLY A 4 -2.62 -14.90 -12.63
C GLY A 4 -3.71 -15.05 -13.68
N SER A 5 -4.88 -14.50 -13.41
CA SER A 5 -5.98 -14.47 -14.37
C SER A 5 -5.58 -13.74 -15.64
N THR A 6 -5.90 -14.32 -16.80
CA THR A 6 -5.69 -13.72 -18.13
C THR A 6 -6.66 -12.60 -18.45
N ARG A 7 -7.66 -12.39 -17.59
CA ARG A 7 -8.69 -11.36 -17.70
C ARG A 7 -8.89 -10.64 -16.38
N ASP A 8 -9.40 -9.43 -16.47
CA ASP A 8 -9.87 -8.65 -15.33
C ASP A 8 -11.32 -8.23 -15.59
N CYS A 9 -12.02 -7.88 -14.52
CA CYS A 9 -13.43 -7.51 -14.58
C CYS A 9 -13.64 -6.13 -13.95
N VAL A 10 -14.67 -5.44 -14.44
CA VAL A 10 -15.11 -4.15 -13.90
C VAL A 10 -16.54 -4.31 -13.42
N ILE A 11 -16.80 -4.04 -12.15
CA ILE A 11 -18.15 -3.89 -11.61
C ILE A 11 -18.39 -2.38 -11.45
N LEU A 12 -19.50 -1.89 -11.99
CA LEU A 12 -19.94 -0.51 -11.84
C LEU A 12 -21.24 -0.50 -11.04
N LEU A 13 -21.22 0.17 -9.89
CA LEU A 13 -22.39 0.36 -9.06
C LEU A 13 -22.85 1.81 -9.18
N ARG A 14 -24.12 2.00 -9.57
CA ARG A 14 -24.78 3.30 -9.50
C ARG A 14 -25.35 3.46 -8.10
N SER A 15 -24.91 4.48 -7.36
CA SER A 15 -25.51 4.79 -6.07
C SER A 15 -26.96 5.25 -6.26
N LEU A 16 -27.90 4.59 -5.57
CA LEU A 16 -29.30 4.99 -5.54
C LEU A 16 -29.52 6.21 -4.63
N GLU A 17 -28.70 6.36 -3.59
CA GLU A 17 -28.72 7.51 -2.68
C GLU A 17 -28.17 8.78 -3.34
N ASN A 18 -27.17 8.64 -4.20
CA ASN A 18 -26.56 9.75 -4.92
C ASN A 18 -26.24 9.37 -6.38
N PRO A 19 -27.16 9.62 -7.32
CA PRO A 19 -26.99 9.28 -8.73
C PRO A 19 -25.73 9.88 -9.39
N GLU A 20 -25.16 10.94 -8.81
CA GLU A 20 -23.92 11.60 -9.26
C GLU A 20 -22.64 10.92 -8.75
N ARG A 21 -22.76 9.78 -8.06
CA ARG A 21 -21.64 8.98 -7.55
C ARG A 21 -21.79 7.53 -8.01
N TRP A 22 -20.86 7.11 -8.84
CA TRP A 22 -20.72 5.72 -9.27
C TRP A 22 -19.50 5.12 -8.59
N ILE A 23 -19.55 3.84 -8.27
CA ILE A 23 -18.45 3.11 -7.65
C ILE A 23 -17.93 2.13 -8.70
N LYS A 24 -16.65 2.23 -9.02
CA LYS A 24 -15.95 1.31 -9.91
C LYS A 24 -15.11 0.37 -9.05
N ILE A 25 -15.28 -0.93 -9.28
CA ILE A 25 -14.59 -2.00 -8.57
C ILE A 25 -13.87 -2.87 -9.60
N LEU A 26 -12.58 -3.13 -9.39
CA LEU A 26 -11.75 -4.01 -10.22
C LEU A 26 -11.20 -5.19 -9.40
N HIS A 27 -10.67 -6.18 -10.11
CA HIS A 27 -10.00 -7.37 -9.54
C HIS A 27 -10.96 -8.26 -8.74
N VAL A 28 -12.22 -8.32 -9.18
CA VAL A 28 -13.26 -9.18 -8.61
C VAL A 28 -13.96 -9.91 -9.74
N SER A 29 -14.05 -11.24 -9.65
CA SER A 29 -14.88 -12.07 -10.51
C SER A 29 -16.32 -11.92 -10.02
N PRO A 30 -17.22 -11.29 -10.78
CA PRO A 30 -18.54 -10.94 -10.29
C PRO A 30 -19.41 -12.18 -10.04
N LEU A 31 -20.20 -12.14 -8.97
CA LEU A 31 -21.35 -13.03 -8.74
C LEU A 31 -22.68 -12.33 -9.06
N VAL A 32 -22.66 -11.01 -9.20
CA VAL A 32 -23.80 -10.16 -9.56
C VAL A 32 -23.92 -9.96 -11.06
N ASN A 33 -25.13 -9.68 -11.52
CA ASN A 33 -25.47 -9.39 -12.91
C ASN A 33 -25.76 -7.90 -13.12
N VAL A 34 -25.69 -7.46 -14.38
CA VAL A 34 -26.10 -6.10 -14.74
C VAL A 34 -27.60 -5.95 -14.48
N GLY A 35 -27.95 -4.94 -13.68
CA GLY A 35 -29.33 -4.65 -13.28
C GLY A 35 -29.68 -5.10 -11.87
N ASP A 36 -28.84 -5.92 -11.23
CA ASP A 36 -29.02 -6.29 -9.83
C ASP A 36 -28.90 -5.06 -8.92
N VAL A 37 -29.71 -5.05 -7.86
CA VAL A 37 -29.62 -4.09 -6.76
C VAL A 37 -28.89 -4.77 -5.62
N VAL A 38 -27.92 -4.08 -5.04
CA VAL A 38 -27.06 -4.60 -3.96
C VAL A 38 -27.06 -3.62 -2.78
N GLU A 39 -26.90 -4.16 -1.57
CA GLU A 39 -26.83 -3.41 -0.32
C GLU A 39 -25.43 -3.51 0.32
N PRO A 40 -25.05 -2.58 1.22
CA PRO A 40 -23.81 -2.70 1.97
C PRO A 40 -23.74 -4.00 2.78
N GLY A 41 -22.73 -4.83 2.48
CA GLY A 41 -22.54 -6.13 3.10
C GLY A 41 -22.76 -7.31 2.15
N ASP A 42 -23.40 -7.07 1.00
CA ASP A 42 -23.60 -8.10 -0.01
C ASP A 42 -22.29 -8.52 -0.69
N ASP A 43 -22.20 -9.81 -1.00
CA ASP A 43 -21.08 -10.38 -1.76
C ASP A 43 -21.19 -9.97 -3.24
N LEU A 44 -20.21 -9.20 -3.71
CA LEU A 44 -20.14 -8.81 -5.13
C LEU A 44 -19.43 -9.84 -6.01
N GLY A 45 -18.65 -10.73 -5.40
CA GLY A 45 -17.86 -11.72 -6.11
C GLY A 45 -16.62 -12.20 -5.37
N MET A 46 -15.75 -12.89 -6.11
CA MET A 46 -14.50 -13.45 -5.59
C MET A 46 -13.30 -12.63 -6.05
N LEU A 47 -12.32 -12.37 -5.17
CA LEU A 47 -11.10 -11.65 -5.54
C LEU A 47 -10.35 -12.39 -6.66
N LEU A 48 -9.98 -11.64 -7.70
CA LEU A 48 -9.13 -12.11 -8.78
C LEU A 48 -7.68 -11.71 -8.51
N ARG A 49 -6.78 -12.68 -8.66
CA ARG A 49 -5.37 -12.38 -8.81
C ARG A 49 -5.11 -12.01 -10.28
N SER A 50 -5.14 -10.72 -10.59
CA SER A 50 -4.96 -10.26 -11.96
C SER A 50 -3.55 -10.55 -12.49
N GLY A 51 -3.45 -11.15 -13.68
CA GLY A 51 -2.18 -11.46 -14.35
C GLY A 51 -1.43 -10.23 -14.85
N PHE A 52 -2.03 -9.03 -14.78
CA PHE A 52 -1.40 -7.75 -15.11
C PHE A 52 -0.54 -7.18 -13.97
N PHE A 53 -0.51 -7.83 -12.80
CA PHE A 53 0.30 -7.43 -11.67
C PHE A 53 1.59 -8.22 -11.53
N ASN A 54 2.51 -7.66 -10.76
CA ASN A 54 3.75 -8.33 -10.38
C ASN A 54 3.47 -9.58 -9.53
N PHE A 55 4.44 -10.51 -9.54
CA PHE A 55 4.28 -11.81 -8.88
C PHE A 55 4.04 -11.70 -7.37
N TRP A 56 4.45 -10.60 -6.73
CA TRP A 56 4.27 -10.38 -5.30
C TRP A 56 2.92 -9.76 -4.95
N THR A 57 2.09 -9.39 -5.91
CA THR A 57 0.77 -8.80 -5.61
C THR A 57 -0.19 -9.87 -5.13
N ASP A 58 -0.77 -9.65 -3.94
CA ASP A 58 -1.85 -10.47 -3.41
C ASP A 58 -3.19 -10.10 -4.08
N PRO A 59 -4.17 -11.01 -4.11
CA PRO A 59 -5.54 -10.67 -4.44
C PRO A 59 -6.02 -9.48 -3.59
N HIS A 60 -6.58 -8.47 -4.23
CA HIS A 60 -7.04 -7.25 -3.58
C HIS A 60 -8.16 -6.64 -4.42
N VAL A 61 -8.84 -5.63 -3.87
CA VAL A 61 -9.83 -4.85 -4.60
C VAL A 61 -9.26 -3.47 -4.92
N HIS A 62 -9.53 -2.98 -6.12
CA HIS A 62 -9.32 -1.56 -6.46
C HIS A 62 -10.68 -0.89 -6.56
N VAL A 63 -10.85 0.22 -5.83
CA VAL A 63 -12.12 0.93 -5.71
C VAL A 63 -11.92 2.41 -6.07
N GLU A 64 -12.78 2.92 -6.94
CA GLU A 64 -12.84 4.35 -7.25
C GLU A 64 -14.27 4.87 -7.12
N VAL A 65 -14.41 6.12 -6.66
CA VAL A 65 -15.66 6.87 -6.82
C VAL A 65 -15.54 7.72 -8.09
N ARG A 66 -16.54 7.64 -8.96
CA ARG A 66 -16.54 8.22 -10.32
C ARG A 66 -17.82 9.00 -10.59
N LYS A 67 -17.74 9.88 -11.59
CA LYS A 67 -18.91 10.56 -12.15
C LYS A 67 -19.62 9.62 -13.13
N PRO A 68 -20.95 9.70 -13.28
CA PRO A 68 -21.69 8.87 -14.23
C PRO A 68 -21.22 9.03 -15.68
N SER A 69 -20.77 10.24 -16.04
CA SER A 69 -20.30 10.58 -17.39
C SER A 69 -18.90 10.04 -17.72
N ASP A 70 -18.16 9.55 -16.73
CA ASP A 70 -16.82 8.97 -16.90
C ASP A 70 -16.59 7.82 -15.90
N PRO A 71 -17.29 6.68 -16.03
CA PRO A 71 -17.26 5.64 -15.01
C PRO A 71 -16.12 4.63 -15.17
N ILE A 72 -15.52 4.52 -16.37
CA ILE A 72 -14.60 3.40 -16.71
C ILE A 72 -13.13 3.83 -16.76
N ARG A 73 -12.82 5.06 -17.20
CA ARG A 73 -11.42 5.47 -17.46
C ARG A 73 -10.54 5.29 -16.22
N ALA A 74 -9.27 5.01 -16.47
CA ALA A 74 -8.26 4.77 -15.43
C ALA A 74 -7.89 6.02 -14.60
N ARG A 75 -8.25 7.22 -15.06
CA ARG A 75 -8.01 8.50 -14.37
C ARG A 75 -9.28 9.33 -14.36
N GLY A 76 -9.35 10.28 -13.42
CA GLY A 76 -10.48 11.22 -13.30
C GLY A 76 -11.42 10.91 -12.14
N GLY A 77 -11.10 9.90 -11.31
CA GLY A 77 -11.86 9.62 -10.10
C GLY A 77 -11.87 10.77 -9.11
N PHE A 78 -12.90 10.79 -8.28
CA PHE A 78 -12.98 11.75 -7.19
C PHE A 78 -11.80 11.54 -6.24
N LYS A 79 -11.22 12.65 -5.76
CA LYS A 79 -10.16 12.59 -4.76
C LYS A 79 -10.78 12.22 -3.42
N LEU A 80 -10.17 11.26 -2.72
CA LEU A 80 -10.54 10.91 -1.37
C LEU A 80 -9.70 11.73 -0.39
N GLU A 81 -10.36 12.26 0.63
CA GLU A 81 -9.70 12.93 1.75
C GLU A 81 -9.55 11.95 2.90
N ARG A 82 -8.36 11.88 3.47
CA ARG A 82 -8.12 11.09 4.67
C ARG A 82 -8.70 11.83 5.88
N VAL A 83 -9.62 11.19 6.58
CA VAL A 83 -10.24 11.69 7.82
C VAL A 83 -9.54 11.21 9.11
N MET A 84 -8.87 10.06 9.05
CA MET A 84 -8.07 9.53 10.15
C MET A 84 -6.92 10.48 10.48
N ARG A 85 -6.57 10.68 11.75
CA ARG A 85 -5.40 11.47 12.21
C ARG A 85 -4.14 10.62 12.35
N VAL A 86 -2.97 11.22 12.18
CA VAL A 86 -1.69 10.56 12.47
C VAL A 86 -1.43 10.63 13.97
N LYS A 87 -1.59 9.48 14.65
CA LYS A 87 -1.38 9.36 16.10
C LYS A 87 0.06 9.03 16.50
N ALA A 88 0.95 8.80 15.53
CA ALA A 88 2.32 8.39 15.80
C ALA A 88 3.10 9.50 16.52
N SER A 89 3.63 9.17 17.70
CA SER A 89 4.43 10.08 18.54
C SER A 89 5.94 9.87 18.39
N ARG A 90 6.35 8.80 17.71
CA ARG A 90 7.76 8.46 17.45
C ARG A 90 7.94 7.92 16.04
N VAL A 91 9.17 8.04 15.54
CA VAL A 91 9.59 7.44 14.27
C VAL A 91 10.08 6.02 14.47
N VAL A 92 10.07 5.22 13.40
CA VAL A 92 10.71 3.90 13.42
C VAL A 92 12.23 4.07 13.50
N ASN A 93 12.88 3.29 14.36
CA ASN A 93 14.34 3.33 14.50
C ASN A 93 15.01 2.27 13.65
N GLU A 94 14.42 1.08 13.60
CA GLU A 94 14.93 -0.07 12.85
C GLU A 94 13.80 -0.88 12.23
N LEU A 95 14.06 -1.41 11.03
CA LEU A 95 13.16 -2.35 10.36
C LEU A 95 13.52 -3.78 10.74
N ARG A 96 13.35 -4.10 12.02
CA ARG A 96 13.64 -5.42 12.60
C ARG A 96 12.38 -6.07 13.15
N GLY A 97 12.23 -7.37 12.89
CA GLY A 97 11.03 -8.10 13.27
C GLY A 97 11.17 -9.61 13.22
N THR A 98 10.03 -10.27 13.26
CA THR A 98 9.90 -11.72 13.16
C THR A 98 9.06 -12.07 11.95
N VAL A 99 9.49 -13.05 11.15
CA VAL A 99 8.74 -13.56 10.00
C VAL A 99 7.48 -14.26 10.50
N VAL A 100 6.31 -13.81 10.05
CA VAL A 100 5.01 -14.40 10.41
C VAL A 100 4.44 -15.25 9.29
N GLU A 101 4.85 -14.97 8.05
CA GLU A 101 4.47 -15.70 6.85
C GLU A 101 5.64 -15.67 5.86
N SER A 102 5.89 -16.78 5.19
CA SER A 102 6.83 -16.83 4.08
C SER A 102 6.24 -17.64 2.93
N LYS A 103 6.31 -17.05 1.74
CA LYS A 103 5.91 -17.60 0.45
C LYS A 103 7.04 -17.39 -0.55
N PRO A 104 7.07 -18.13 -1.68
CA PRO A 104 8.01 -17.83 -2.75
C PRO A 104 7.94 -16.37 -3.20
N GLU A 105 6.75 -15.77 -3.23
CA GLU A 105 6.52 -14.43 -3.74
C GLU A 105 6.95 -13.31 -2.78
N TYR A 106 6.94 -13.54 -1.47
CA TYR A 106 7.28 -12.56 -0.43
C TYR A 106 7.36 -13.19 0.96
N SER A 107 7.89 -12.45 1.92
CA SER A 107 7.75 -12.77 3.36
C SER A 107 7.14 -11.60 4.11
N LEU A 108 6.21 -11.88 5.03
CA LEU A 108 5.65 -10.87 5.94
C LEU A 108 6.42 -10.88 7.24
N VAL A 109 6.88 -9.70 7.65
CA VAL A 109 7.60 -9.50 8.90
C VAL A 109 6.80 -8.60 9.81
N ALA A 110 6.47 -9.11 10.99
CA ALA A 110 5.93 -8.30 12.07
C ALA A 110 7.08 -7.58 12.78
N LEU A 111 7.09 -6.25 12.71
CA LEU A 111 8.13 -5.46 13.37
C LEU A 111 8.06 -5.60 14.90
N ASN A 112 9.24 -5.56 15.53
CA ASN A 112 9.35 -5.56 16.99
C ASN A 112 8.79 -4.27 17.58
N GLU A 113 9.05 -3.14 16.92
CA GLU A 113 8.45 -1.86 17.28
C GLU A 113 6.97 -1.84 16.85
N ARG A 114 6.08 -1.48 17.78
CA ARG A 114 4.66 -1.28 17.49
C ARG A 114 4.38 0.17 17.13
N PHE A 115 3.53 0.34 16.11
CA PHE A 115 3.04 1.61 15.61
C PHE A 115 1.55 1.48 15.30
N GLU A 116 0.85 2.60 15.29
CA GLU A 116 -0.53 2.69 14.84
C GLU A 116 -0.55 3.17 13.39
N ASN A 117 -1.44 2.58 12.59
CA ASN A 117 -1.84 3.08 11.28
C ASN A 117 -0.81 3.10 10.16
N GLY A 118 0.48 2.90 10.41
CA GLY A 118 1.51 2.82 9.37
C GLY A 118 2.92 2.81 9.96
N ILE A 119 3.93 2.76 9.09
CA ILE A 119 5.34 2.93 9.49
C ILE A 119 5.66 4.43 9.59
N PRO A 120 6.03 4.95 10.77
CA PRO A 120 6.25 6.38 10.94
C PRO A 120 7.62 6.82 10.44
N VAL A 121 7.63 7.88 9.62
CA VAL A 121 8.81 8.54 9.08
C VAL A 121 8.95 9.95 9.66
N ARG A 122 10.18 10.47 9.67
CA ARG A 122 10.42 11.87 10.00
C ARG A 122 10.23 12.73 8.76
N LEU A 123 9.53 13.84 8.91
CA LEU A 123 9.30 14.83 7.87
C LEU A 123 9.50 16.23 8.44
N ASN A 124 10.61 16.92 8.11
CA ASN A 124 10.89 18.28 8.58
C ASN A 124 10.66 18.50 10.10
N GLY A 125 11.09 17.55 10.94
CA GLY A 125 10.88 17.60 12.39
C GLY A 125 9.49 17.15 12.87
N GLN A 126 8.56 16.88 11.96
CA GLN A 126 7.25 16.28 12.20
C GLN A 126 7.27 14.78 11.89
N ILE A 127 6.14 14.12 12.14
CA ILE A 127 5.92 12.70 11.88
C ILE A 127 4.87 12.53 10.78
N GLY A 128 5.13 11.58 9.88
CA GLY A 128 4.15 11.10 8.91
C GLY A 128 4.16 9.58 8.85
N LEU A 129 3.17 8.99 8.18
CA LEU A 129 3.04 7.56 7.96
C LEU A 129 3.35 7.23 6.50
N LEU A 130 4.20 6.25 6.29
CA LEU A 130 4.69 5.84 4.98
C LEU A 130 3.75 4.83 4.32
N ASP A 131 3.39 5.09 3.07
CA ASP A 131 2.70 4.16 2.16
C ASP A 131 3.50 4.08 0.86
N ALA A 132 4.07 2.90 0.56
CA ALA A 132 5.00 2.75 -0.55
C ALA A 132 5.30 1.30 -0.94
N GLY A 133 5.53 1.12 -2.24
CA GLY A 133 6.29 -0.01 -2.79
C GLY A 133 7.68 0.45 -3.23
N ILE A 134 8.73 0.13 -2.46
CA ILE A 134 10.10 0.60 -2.69
C ILE A 134 10.99 -0.57 -3.14
N PRO A 135 11.82 -0.43 -4.20
CA PRO A 135 11.99 0.75 -5.05
C PRO A 135 10.97 0.83 -6.21
N HIS A 136 9.94 -0.02 -6.24
CA HIS A 136 9.07 -0.27 -7.40
C HIS A 136 8.57 0.99 -8.11
N TYR A 137 8.07 1.98 -7.36
CA TYR A 137 7.53 3.21 -7.95
C TYR A 137 8.56 4.34 -8.08
N GLY A 138 9.72 4.24 -7.42
CA GLY A 138 10.71 5.33 -7.33
C GLY A 138 10.29 6.52 -6.46
N TRP A 139 9.08 6.50 -5.91
CA TRP A 139 8.54 7.51 -5.00
C TRP A 139 7.69 6.85 -3.91
N VAL A 140 7.39 7.61 -2.86
CA VAL A 140 6.63 7.19 -1.69
C VAL A 140 5.51 8.18 -1.39
N GLY A 141 4.42 7.69 -0.80
CA GLY A 141 3.38 8.51 -0.19
C GLY A 141 3.63 8.67 1.31
N ILE A 142 3.36 9.86 1.83
CA ILE A 142 3.40 10.13 3.27
C ILE A 142 2.09 10.79 3.68
N HIS A 143 1.42 10.20 4.67
CA HIS A 143 0.26 10.79 5.33
C HIS A 143 0.72 11.57 6.56
N THR A 144 0.24 12.80 6.76
CA THR A 144 0.65 13.65 7.88
C THR A 144 -0.46 14.61 8.28
N ASP A 145 -0.51 15.03 9.54
CA ASP A 145 -1.51 16.00 10.03
C ASP A 145 -1.04 17.46 9.92
N VAL A 146 0.18 17.67 9.42
CA VAL A 146 0.73 19.01 9.17
C VAL A 146 0.76 19.31 7.68
N ASN A 147 0.75 20.59 7.31
CA ASN A 147 0.97 20.97 5.91
C ASN A 147 2.43 20.67 5.53
N PRO A 148 2.68 19.69 4.63
CA PRO A 148 4.04 19.37 4.22
C PRO A 148 4.60 20.50 3.36
N SER A 149 5.88 20.83 3.54
CA SER A 149 6.55 21.84 2.70
C SER A 149 7.31 21.20 1.55
N PHE A 150 7.13 21.75 0.35
CA PHE A 150 7.87 21.35 -0.85
C PHE A 150 9.38 21.41 -0.60
N GLY A 151 10.12 20.40 -1.10
CA GLY A 151 11.56 20.27 -0.87
C GLY A 151 11.96 19.76 0.52
N GLY A 152 10.99 19.58 1.43
CA GLY A 152 11.21 18.99 2.75
C GLY A 152 11.81 17.59 2.69
N ILE A 153 12.65 17.25 3.67
CA ILE A 153 13.36 15.98 3.68
C ILE A 153 12.56 14.92 4.45
N VAL A 154 12.36 13.77 3.81
CA VAL A 154 11.78 12.58 4.42
C VAL A 154 12.89 11.65 4.88
N ARG A 155 12.81 11.17 6.13
CA ARG A 155 13.76 10.18 6.68
C ARG A 155 13.01 8.94 7.18
N LEU A 156 13.52 7.78 6.79
CA LEU A 156 13.14 6.49 7.35
C LEU A 156 14.29 5.99 8.22
N CYS A 157 13.99 5.66 9.48
CA CYS A 157 15.02 5.43 10.49
C CYS A 157 15.95 6.66 10.58
N LYS A 158 17.27 6.45 10.39
CA LYS A 158 18.29 7.51 10.36
C LYS A 158 18.73 7.89 8.94
N ARG A 159 18.10 7.33 7.91
CA ARG A 159 18.49 7.52 6.51
C ARG A 159 17.59 8.52 5.80
N GLU A 160 18.20 9.37 4.98
CA GLU A 160 17.48 10.26 4.08
C GLU A 160 16.88 9.47 2.93
N MET A 161 15.55 9.50 2.82
CA MET A 161 14.83 8.78 1.79
C MET A 161 14.76 9.57 0.49
N GLY A 162 14.45 10.86 0.62
CA GLY A 162 14.26 11.77 -0.50
C GLY A 162 13.66 13.10 -0.06
N LYS A 163 13.29 13.91 -1.05
CA LYS A 163 12.68 15.23 -0.88
C LYS A 163 11.22 15.22 -1.32
N ILE A 164 10.38 16.02 -0.67
CA ILE A 164 8.98 16.19 -1.09
C ILE A 164 8.94 16.88 -2.46
N ARG A 165 8.25 16.26 -3.41
CA ARG A 165 8.00 16.79 -4.75
C ARG A 165 6.57 17.29 -4.96
N SER A 166 5.61 16.83 -4.17
CA SER A 166 4.21 17.24 -4.31
C SER A 166 3.48 17.17 -2.98
N THR A 167 2.54 18.07 -2.77
CA THR A 167 1.78 18.21 -1.51
C THR A 167 0.29 18.22 -1.80
N TYR A 168 -0.48 17.59 -0.91
CA TYR A 168 -1.93 17.40 -1.04
C TYR A 168 -2.57 17.48 0.35
N SER A 169 -2.78 18.71 0.85
CA SER A 169 -3.31 18.94 2.20
C SER A 169 -2.52 18.14 3.25
N ASN A 170 -3.11 17.05 3.76
CA ASN A 170 -2.60 16.17 4.79
C ASN A 170 -1.80 14.96 4.25
N MET A 171 -1.27 15.08 3.03
CA MET A 171 -0.45 14.07 2.35
C MET A 171 0.65 14.74 1.50
N CYS A 172 1.74 14.03 1.26
CA CYS A 172 2.74 14.42 0.27
C CYS A 172 3.36 13.21 -0.45
N ILE A 173 3.99 13.50 -1.58
CA ILE A 173 4.80 12.55 -2.35
C ILE A 173 6.26 12.97 -2.24
N SER A 174 7.13 11.99 -1.98
CA SER A 174 8.58 12.18 -1.94
C SER A 174 9.26 11.15 -2.84
N ASP A 175 10.42 11.51 -3.38
CA ASP A 175 11.31 10.53 -4.02
C ASP A 175 11.77 9.46 -3.03
N CYS A 176 12.20 8.33 -3.56
CA CYS A 176 12.85 7.31 -2.76
C CYS A 176 14.10 6.77 -3.44
N ASN A 177 15.26 7.04 -2.82
CA ASN A 177 16.56 6.54 -3.26
C ASN A 177 17.13 5.44 -2.35
N LEU A 178 16.32 4.91 -1.43
CA LEU A 178 16.77 3.89 -0.48
C LEU A 178 16.86 2.52 -1.13
N VAL A 179 17.90 1.79 -0.78
CA VAL A 179 18.04 0.37 -1.10
C VAL A 179 17.97 -0.45 0.19
N PHE A 180 17.31 -1.59 0.10
CA PHE A 180 17.13 -2.49 1.24
C PHE A 180 17.81 -3.82 0.97
N THR A 181 18.43 -4.37 2.01
CA THR A 181 18.96 -5.73 1.99
C THR A 181 18.48 -6.53 3.20
N LEU A 182 18.35 -7.83 3.02
CA LEU A 182 18.07 -8.80 4.08
C LEU A 182 18.98 -10.01 3.86
N ASN A 183 19.73 -10.39 4.89
CA ASN A 183 20.74 -11.47 4.82
C ASN A 183 21.70 -11.29 3.62
N GLY A 184 22.13 -10.05 3.37
CA GLY A 184 23.02 -9.67 2.27
C GLY A 184 22.37 -9.66 0.88
N LYS A 185 21.10 -10.06 0.74
CA LYS A 185 20.38 -10.04 -0.54
C LYS A 185 19.56 -8.76 -0.69
N PRO A 186 19.56 -8.12 -1.87
CA PRO A 186 18.70 -6.97 -2.13
C PRO A 186 17.22 -7.35 -2.16
N VAL A 187 16.39 -6.56 -1.50
CA VAL A 187 14.94 -6.78 -1.38
C VAL A 187 14.17 -5.48 -1.63
N GLY A 188 12.94 -5.61 -2.09
CA GLY A 188 11.95 -4.53 -2.05
C GLY A 188 11.10 -4.59 -0.77
N LEU A 189 10.46 -3.47 -0.44
CA LEU A 189 9.49 -3.39 0.65
C LEU A 189 8.14 -2.93 0.09
N SER A 190 7.08 -3.60 0.52
CA SER A 190 5.72 -3.09 0.42
C SER A 190 5.24 -2.72 1.82
N LEU A 191 4.89 -1.44 1.94
CA LEU A 191 4.51 -0.73 3.17
C LEU A 191 3.15 -0.10 2.90
N TYR A 192 2.24 -0.21 3.85
CA TYR A 192 0.85 0.22 3.69
C TYR A 192 0.31 0.72 5.03
N LEU A 193 -0.75 1.52 4.97
CA LEU A 193 -1.50 1.90 6.15
C LEU A 193 -2.32 0.70 6.67
N PHE A 194 -2.42 0.58 7.99
CA PHE A 194 -3.18 -0.48 8.64
C PHE A 194 -4.11 0.07 9.73
N PRO A 195 -5.45 0.05 9.55
CA PRO A 195 -6.36 0.65 10.52
C PRO A 195 -6.26 0.03 11.93
N SER A 196 -6.03 -1.28 12.02
CA SER A 196 -6.10 -2.02 13.30
C SER A 196 -5.16 -3.24 13.41
N SER A 197 -4.31 -3.52 12.42
CA SER A 197 -3.41 -4.68 12.44
C SER A 197 -2.02 -4.35 13.02
N PRO A 198 -1.25 -5.35 13.46
CA PRO A 198 0.17 -5.17 13.73
C PRO A 198 0.92 -4.58 12.52
N PRO A 199 2.02 -3.82 12.74
CA PRO A 199 2.84 -3.33 11.65
C PRO A 199 3.52 -4.50 10.94
N LEU A 200 2.99 -4.83 9.76
CA LEU A 200 3.56 -5.81 8.87
C LEU A 200 4.33 -5.10 7.76
N VAL A 201 5.56 -5.56 7.53
CA VAL A 201 6.36 -5.16 6.38
C VAL A 201 6.42 -6.35 5.45
N LYS A 202 5.98 -6.15 4.21
CA LYS A 202 6.08 -7.17 3.18
C LYS A 202 7.42 -7.05 2.46
N ILE A 203 8.27 -8.05 2.67
CA ILE A 203 9.60 -8.14 2.08
C ILE A 203 9.48 -8.90 0.75
N VAL A 204 9.85 -8.23 -0.33
CA VAL A 204 9.70 -8.72 -1.70
C VAL A 204 11.07 -9.10 -2.26
N PRO A 205 11.31 -10.38 -2.61
CA PRO A 205 12.54 -10.78 -3.29
C PRO A 205 12.60 -10.22 -4.71
N ARG A 206 13.77 -10.27 -5.37
CA ARG A 206 13.84 -9.92 -6.81
C ARG A 206 13.22 -11.01 -7.67
N ARG A 207 13.32 -12.26 -7.23
CA ARG A 207 12.72 -13.43 -7.90
C ARG A 207 11.97 -14.32 -6.92
N PRO A 208 10.86 -14.96 -7.34
CA PRO A 208 10.17 -15.91 -6.48
C PRO A 208 11.10 -16.99 -5.92
N GLY A 209 11.03 -17.26 -4.62
CA GLY A 209 11.81 -18.29 -3.93
C GLY A 209 13.26 -17.91 -3.60
N GLU A 210 13.69 -16.66 -3.87
CA GLU A 210 15.08 -16.24 -3.63
C GLU A 210 15.41 -16.02 -2.15
N LEU A 211 14.40 -15.73 -1.33
CA LEU A 211 14.54 -15.61 0.13
C LEU A 211 14.22 -16.94 0.79
N ASP A 212 15.21 -17.51 1.48
CA ASP A 212 15.03 -18.67 2.35
C ASP A 212 14.78 -18.15 3.77
N LEU A 213 13.52 -17.81 4.03
CA LEU A 213 13.04 -17.38 5.34
C LEU A 213 11.95 -18.34 5.80
N LYS A 214 11.98 -18.69 7.08
CA LYS A 214 10.98 -19.54 7.72
C LYS A 214 10.19 -18.73 8.72
N LYS A 215 8.96 -19.17 8.97
CA LYS A 215 8.14 -18.60 10.05
C LYS A 215 8.92 -18.66 11.35
N LEU A 216 8.86 -17.59 12.14
CA LEU A 216 9.61 -17.35 13.38
C LEU A 216 11.08 -16.93 13.22
N ASP A 217 11.63 -16.91 12.00
CA ASP A 217 12.95 -16.35 11.77
C ASP A 217 13.00 -14.86 12.15
N LYS A 218 14.16 -14.42 12.65
CA LYS A 218 14.41 -13.01 12.88
C LYS A 218 14.85 -12.37 11.57
N ALA A 219 14.20 -11.27 11.22
CA ALA A 219 14.55 -10.48 10.04
C ALA A 219 15.03 -9.10 10.48
N SER A 220 16.16 -8.66 9.93
CA SER A 220 16.69 -7.32 10.11
C SER A 220 16.98 -6.74 8.74
N ILE A 221 16.15 -5.79 8.33
CA ILE A 221 16.28 -5.13 7.03
C ILE A 221 17.31 -4.00 7.20
N VAL A 222 18.36 -4.05 6.40
CA VAL A 222 19.41 -3.04 6.37
C VAL A 222 19.08 -2.02 5.29
N ILE A 223 19.15 -0.74 5.66
CA ILE A 223 18.95 0.40 4.75
C ILE A 223 20.33 0.95 4.36
N SER A 224 20.66 0.83 3.07
CA SER A 224 21.85 1.40 2.45
C SER A 224 21.50 2.61 1.61
#